data_AF-A0A6J4MD90-F1
#
_entry.id   AF-A0A6J4MD90-F1
#
_cell.length_a   1.000
_cell.length_b   1.000
_cell.length_c   1.000
_cell.angle_alpha   90.00
_cell.angle_beta   90.00
_cell.angle_gamma   90.00
#
_symmetry.space_group_name_H-M   'P 1'
#
loop_
_entity.id
_entity.type
_entity.pdbx_description
1 polymer ?
#
loop_
_entity_poly.entity_id
_entity_poly.type
_entity_poly.pdbx_seq_one_letter_code
_entity_poly.pdbx_strand_id
1 'polypeptide(L)'
;MTAPAAPVPAAYERPDPPFPSQVVEEVVRALLRAGRAQQLYLPNNPIYAKSIEQLRAAFEGLWRHTDGVALVVTETTLVWEGVVVLEERDKNGDSLP
;
A
#
# COMPACT_ATOMS: atom_id res chain seq x y z
N MET A 1 3.57 12.29 43.52
CA MET A 1 4.52 11.23 43.10
C MET A 1 4.44 11.16 41.58
N THR A 2 5.35 11.83 40.89
CA THR A 2 5.38 11.86 39.42
C THR A 2 6.16 10.65 38.95
N ALA A 3 5.50 9.71 38.27
CA ALA A 3 6.15 8.53 37.71
C ALA A 3 7.18 8.96 36.64
N PRO A 4 8.34 8.29 36.53
CA PRO A 4 9.30 8.59 35.49
C PRO A 4 8.72 8.15 34.14
N ALA A 5 8.77 9.05 33.15
CA ALA A 5 8.44 8.73 31.78
C ALA A 5 9.38 7.62 31.30
N ALA A 6 8.81 6.52 30.82
CA ALA A 6 9.55 5.44 30.21
C ALA A 6 10.39 5.98 29.04
N PRO A 7 11.66 5.53 28.88
CA PRO A 7 12.47 5.96 27.76
C PRO A 7 11.80 5.51 26.47
N VAL A 8 11.52 6.47 25.59
CA VAL A 8 11.11 6.21 24.20
C VAL A 8 12.20 5.31 23.60
N PRO A 9 11.91 4.07 23.18
CA PRO A 9 12.94 3.20 22.64
C PRO A 9 13.56 3.92 21.44
N ALA A 10 14.90 3.99 21.46
CA ALA A 10 15.70 4.58 20.40
C ALA A 10 15.18 4.08 19.05
N ALA A 11 15.00 5.01 18.12
CA ALA A 11 14.68 4.73 16.74
C ALA A 11 15.65 3.63 16.26
N TYR A 12 15.14 2.40 16.16
CA TYR A 12 15.87 1.31 15.54
C TYR A 12 16.32 1.83 14.19
N GLU A 13 17.63 1.76 13.91
CA GLU A 13 18.20 1.88 12.58
C GLU A 13 17.37 0.97 11.66
N ARG A 14 16.38 1.57 11.03
CA ARG A 14 15.49 0.88 10.11
C ARG A 14 16.32 0.78 8.85
N PRO A 15 16.70 -0.43 8.41
CA PRO A 15 17.52 -0.57 7.23
C PRO A 15 16.83 0.14 6.06
N ASP A 16 17.61 0.90 5.29
CA ASP A 16 17.08 1.54 4.09
C ASP A 16 16.49 0.48 3.16
N PRO A 17 15.33 0.75 2.54
CA PRO A 17 14.70 -0.21 1.66
C PRO A 17 15.63 -0.58 0.50
N PRO A 18 15.62 -1.84 0.04
CA PRO A 18 16.57 -2.33 -0.97
C PRO A 18 16.37 -1.69 -2.36
N PHE A 19 15.23 -1.06 -2.59
CA PHE A 19 14.89 -0.31 -3.80
C PHE A 19 13.85 0.78 -3.47
N PRO A 20 13.55 1.71 -4.41
CA PRO A 20 12.64 2.81 -4.15
C PRO A 20 11.24 2.34 -3.72
N SER A 21 10.74 2.86 -2.58
CA SER A 21 9.42 2.50 -2.05
C SER A 21 8.28 2.83 -2.98
N GLN A 22 8.46 3.81 -3.88
CA GLN A 22 7.47 4.20 -4.89
C GLN A 22 7.02 3.01 -5.73
N VAL A 23 7.89 2.03 -6.01
CA VAL A 23 7.53 0.83 -6.77
C VAL A 23 6.48 0.01 -6.03
N VAL A 24 6.63 -0.15 -4.70
CA VAL A 24 5.64 -0.86 -3.87
C VAL A 24 4.37 -0.03 -3.70
N GLU A 25 4.49 1.28 -3.51
CA GLU A 25 3.34 2.20 -3.43
C GLU A 25 2.47 2.13 -4.69
N GLU A 26 3.08 2.09 -5.88
CA GLU A 26 2.39 1.98 -7.15
C GLU A 26 1.60 0.67 -7.25
N VAL A 27 2.21 -0.45 -6.88
CA VAL A 27 1.53 -1.76 -6.84
C VAL A 27 0.36 -1.76 -5.87
N VAL A 28 0.55 -1.26 -4.65
CA VAL A 28 -0.50 -1.20 -3.63
C VAL A 28 -1.66 -0.32 -4.11
N ARG A 29 -1.38 0.85 -4.68
CA ARG A 29 -2.41 1.74 -5.26
C ARG A 29 -3.14 1.10 -6.43
N ALA A 30 -2.43 0.40 -7.32
CA ALA A 30 -3.05 -0.29 -8.44
C ALA A 30 -3.94 -1.44 -7.96
N LEU A 31 -3.52 -2.17 -6.92
CA LEU A 31 -4.28 -3.27 -6.34
C LEU A 31 -5.61 -2.77 -5.75
N LEU A 32 -5.59 -1.65 -5.01
CA LEU A 32 -6.81 -1.04 -4.48
C LEU A 32 -7.77 -0.59 -5.59
N ARG A 33 -7.23 0.02 -6.66
CA ARG A 33 -8.06 0.44 -7.81
C ARG A 33 -8.68 -0.75 -8.52
N ALA A 34 -7.91 -1.80 -8.75
CA ALA A 34 -8.40 -3.04 -9.34
C ALA A 34 -9.47 -3.69 -8.46
N GLY A 35 -9.22 -3.80 -7.15
CA GLY A 35 -10.19 -4.33 -6.18
C GLY A 35 -11.51 -3.55 -6.19
N ARG A 36 -11.46 -2.21 -6.17
CA ARG A 36 -12.66 -1.37 -6.32
C ARG A 36 -13.36 -1.60 -7.66
N ALA A 37 -12.61 -1.69 -8.76
CA ALA A 37 -13.19 -1.92 -10.07
C ALA A 37 -13.86 -3.31 -10.17
N GLN A 38 -13.32 -4.34 -9.51
CA GLN A 38 -13.96 -5.65 -9.42
C GLN A 38 -15.27 -5.62 -8.62
N GLN A 39 -15.34 -4.78 -7.58
CA GLN A 39 -16.54 -4.64 -6.75
C GLN A 39 -17.64 -3.81 -7.42
N LEU A 40 -17.27 -2.78 -8.20
CA LEU A 40 -18.21 -1.80 -8.75
C LEU A 40 -18.67 -2.08 -10.19
N TYR A 41 -17.87 -2.79 -10.99
CA TYR A 41 -18.13 -2.93 -12.42
C TYR A 41 -18.20 -4.40 -12.85
N LEU A 42 -19.03 -4.66 -13.87
CA LEU A 42 -19.05 -5.94 -14.56
C LEU A 42 -17.78 -6.12 -15.41
N PRO A 43 -17.34 -7.37 -15.68
CA PRO A 43 -16.10 -7.64 -16.42
C PRO A 43 -16.04 -7.08 -17.85
N ASN A 44 -17.20 -6.82 -18.47
CA ASN A 44 -17.29 -6.22 -19.81
C ASN A 44 -17.07 -4.69 -19.80
N ASN A 45 -16.92 -4.09 -18.62
CA ASN A 45 -16.67 -2.67 -18.48
C ASN A 45 -15.20 -2.33 -18.80
N PRO A 46 -14.92 -1.32 -19.65
CA PRO A 46 -13.56 -0.92 -19.97
C PRO A 46 -12.74 -0.45 -18.75
N ILE A 47 -13.39 0.06 -17.70
CA ILE A 47 -12.72 0.45 -16.44
C ILE A 47 -12.16 -0.78 -15.73
N TYR A 48 -12.93 -1.87 -15.69
CA TYR A 48 -12.47 -3.15 -15.14
C TYR A 48 -11.21 -3.61 -15.87
N ALA A 49 -11.27 -3.74 -17.20
CA ALA A 49 -10.14 -4.21 -18.00
C ALA A 49 -8.90 -3.31 -17.84
N LYS A 50 -9.08 -1.99 -17.87
CA LYS A 50 -8.00 -1.02 -17.69
C LYS A 50 -7.36 -1.11 -16.30
N SER A 51 -8.15 -1.32 -15.25
CA SER A 51 -7.62 -1.43 -13.89
C SER A 51 -6.77 -2.68 -13.69
N ILE A 52 -7.15 -3.80 -14.31
CA ILE A 52 -6.38 -5.05 -14.31
C ILE A 52 -5.08 -4.88 -15.09
N GLU A 53 -5.11 -4.21 -16.24
CA GLU A 53 -3.91 -3.95 -17.03
C GLU A 53 -2.91 -3.06 -16.27
N GLN A 54 -3.41 -2.03 -15.58
CA GLN A 54 -2.58 -1.17 -14.73
C GLN A 54 -1.95 -1.96 -13.57
N LEU A 55 -2.70 -2.88 -12.96
CA LEU A 55 -2.16 -3.75 -11.90
C LEU A 55 -1.06 -4.67 -12.44
N ARG A 56 -1.25 -5.28 -13.61
CA ARG A 56 -0.24 -6.10 -14.28
C ARG A 56 1.05 -5.30 -14.52
N ALA A 57 0.95 -4.11 -15.12
CA ALA A 57 2.10 -3.27 -15.41
C ALA A 57 2.86 -2.83 -14.14
N ALA A 58 2.13 -2.54 -13.05
CA ALA A 58 2.75 -2.20 -11.78
C ALA A 58 3.57 -3.36 -11.21
N PHE A 59 3.02 -4.58 -11.23
CA PHE A 59 3.77 -5.74 -10.78
C PHE A 59 4.97 -6.06 -11.69
N GLU A 60 4.85 -5.88 -13.02
CA GLU A 60 6.00 -5.99 -13.94
C GLU A 60 7.15 -5.05 -13.57
N GLY A 61 6.83 -3.85 -13.06
CA GLY A 61 7.82 -2.95 -12.46
C GLY A 61 8.46 -3.58 -11.21
N LEU A 62 7.66 -4.11 -10.30
CA LEU A 62 8.11 -4.70 -9.05
C LEU A 62 9.03 -5.92 -9.23
N TRP A 63 8.69 -6.83 -10.15
CA TRP A 63 9.46 -8.05 -10.40
C TRP A 63 10.86 -7.80 -10.98
N ARG A 64 11.17 -6.58 -11.42
CA ARG A 64 12.54 -6.19 -11.77
C ARG A 64 13.43 -5.96 -10.56
N HIS A 65 12.84 -5.82 -9.37
CA HIS A 65 13.55 -5.52 -8.12
C HIS A 65 13.51 -6.67 -7.12
N THR A 66 12.40 -7.43 -7.06
CA THR A 66 12.22 -8.51 -6.08
C THR A 66 11.19 -9.53 -6.57
N ASP A 67 11.33 -10.78 -6.13
CA ASP A 67 10.34 -11.84 -6.40
C ASP A 67 9.09 -11.72 -5.50
N GLY A 68 9.16 -10.93 -4.43
CA GLY A 68 8.06 -10.74 -3.49
C GLY A 68 8.25 -9.57 -2.53
N VAL A 69 7.14 -9.15 -1.92
CA VAL A 69 7.07 -8.05 -0.95
C VAL A 69 6.24 -8.54 0.24
N ALA A 70 6.76 -8.37 1.45
CA ALA A 70 6.01 -8.58 2.68
C ALA A 70 5.49 -7.23 3.19
N LEU A 71 4.17 -7.12 3.38
CA LEU A 71 3.53 -5.93 3.92
C LEU A 71 3.10 -6.18 5.35
N VAL A 72 3.42 -5.23 6.23
CA VAL A 72 2.82 -5.15 7.55
C VAL A 72 1.53 -4.35 7.44
N VAL A 73 0.43 -4.98 7.82
CA VAL A 73 -0.89 -4.35 7.87
C VAL A 73 -1.12 -3.84 9.28
N THR A 74 -1.43 -2.54 9.39
CA THR A 74 -1.92 -1.91 10.61
C THR A 74 -3.36 -1.45 10.39
N GLU A 75 -3.97 -0.82 11.40
CA GLU A 75 -5.35 -0.33 11.30
C GLU A 75 -5.57 0.62 10.13
N THR A 76 -4.60 1.50 9.85
CA THR A 76 -4.75 2.56 8.84
C THR A 76 -3.60 2.62 7.83
N THR A 77 -2.57 1.78 7.98
CA THR A 77 -1.39 1.83 7.09
C THR A 77 -0.95 0.45 6.62
N LEU A 78 -0.42 0.43 5.40
CA LEU A 78 0.43 -0.65 4.90
C LEU A 78 1.87 -0.18 4.93
N VAL A 79 2.73 -1.01 5.50
CA VAL A 79 4.14 -0.70 5.73
C VAL A 79 5.02 -1.75 5.07
N TRP A 80 6.00 -1.32 4.30
CA TRP A 80 7.01 -2.16 3.65
C TRP A 80 8.40 -1.73 4.07
N GLU A 81 9.22 -2.64 4.62
CA GLU A 81 10.56 -2.32 5.17
C GLU A 81 10.52 -1.12 6.13
N GLY A 82 9.43 -1.01 6.88
CA GLY A 82 9.15 0.11 7.77
C GLY A 82 8.86 1.46 7.07
N VAL A 83 8.78 1.52 5.74
CA VAL A 83 8.26 2.67 5.01
C VAL A 83 6.75 2.52 4.84
N VAL A 84 5.99 3.57 5.19
CA VAL A 84 4.54 3.59 4.94
C VAL A 84 4.32 3.73 3.44
N VAL A 85 3.76 2.70 2.81
CA VAL A 85 3.47 2.67 1.36
C VAL A 85 2.00 2.96 1.04
N LEU A 86 1.14 2.89 2.06
CA LEU A 86 -0.24 3.34 1.99
C LEU A 86 -0.67 3.82 3.38
N GLU A 87 -1.36 4.95 3.40
CA GLU A 87 -2.02 5.47 4.60
C GLU A 87 -3.48 5.78 4.24
N GLU A 88 -4.42 5.05 4.82
CA GLU A 88 -5.83 5.42 4.84
C GLU A 88 -6.04 6.41 5.98
N ARG A 89 -6.00 7.69 5.64
CA ARG A 89 -6.50 8.72 6.56
C ARG A 89 -8.01 8.61 6.60
N ASP A 90 -8.53 8.44 7.82
CA ASP A 90 -9.96 8.47 8.12
C ASP A 90 -10.63 9.65 7.38
N LYS A 91 -11.38 9.31 6.34
CA LYS A 91 -12.31 10.21 5.67
C LYS A 91 -13.63 9.47 5.60
N ASN A 92 -14.45 9.67 6.62
CA ASN A 92 -15.90 9.72 6.54
C ASN A 92 -16.38 10.46 5.27
N GLY A 93 -16.32 9.84 4.09
CA GLY A 93 -16.67 10.54 2.86
C GLY A 93 -16.35 9.78 1.58
N ASP A 94 -16.96 8.62 1.39
CA ASP A 94 -17.40 8.23 0.06
C ASP A 94 -18.79 7.61 0.20
N SER A 95 -19.79 8.49 0.21
CA SER A 95 -21.18 8.12 -0.03
C SER A 95 -21.24 7.43 -1.38
N LEU A 96 -21.71 6.19 -1.42
CA LEU A 96 -22.22 5.61 -2.67
C LEU A 96 -23.31 6.54 -3.22
N PRO A 97 -23.29 6.86 -4.53
CA PRO A 97 -24.46 7.43 -5.20
C PRO A 97 -25.63 6.43 -5.26
#